data_AF-A0A2A9FJR9-F1
#
_entry.id   AF-A0A2A9FJR9-F1
#
_cell.length_a   1.000
_cell.length_b   1.000
_cell.length_c   1.000
_cell.angle_alpha   90.00
_cell.angle_beta   90.00
_cell.angle_gamma   90.00
#
_symmetry.space_group_name_H-M   'P 1'
#
loop_
_entity.id
_entity.type
_entity.pdbx_description
1 polymer ?
#
loop_
_entity_poly.entity_id
_entity_poly.type
_entity_poly.pdbx_seq_one_letter_code
_entity_poly.pdbx_strand_id
1 'polypeptide(L)'
;MRNRTGFLGRTLAVAGTLTALGLATAVPASATAPSTVEQDVAQLNKYVSELYAGMPASAVNGVDRLFESPVPQIGRHPRTQQASIQDCTPGSLLTYADKLSAQLRPVDSDALSALSALGELYVDNVASDKTPQVFGTDGQYTPRAAAAMGKLRGFWNIESWNIQLVAWKGTDLGSEAKMKQTFGLGLAPAKVAKAAALTAKVLYELPVLQGGRNSLLTLNAFSSPGNGPGGKRVALGDGLLDVTGILGFDDVSVESVIGHEYGHQVDFANKNRPRNESGEMGPDAYSSYFVAHAKGEAWDARAQQEVSYLDASIGDCMQSHGTPDQRRAAGAWGSGQATGQDNPNQIVPSATMIDLFQKEYPKLVRDTGDKSAAARR
;
A
#
# COMPACT_ATOMS: atom_id res chain seq x y z
N MET A 1 -14.33 57.26 -31.37
CA MET A 1 -15.39 58.26 -31.09
C MET A 1 -15.79 58.06 -29.63
N ARG A 2 -15.42 59.00 -28.75
CA ARG A 2 -16.33 59.93 -28.02
C ARG A 2 -17.22 59.18 -27.01
N ASN A 3 -17.20 59.42 -25.69
CA ASN A 3 -17.04 60.69 -24.99
C ASN A 3 -16.41 60.55 -23.58
N ARG A 4 -15.55 61.51 -23.28
CA ARG A 4 -15.23 62.03 -21.94
C ARG A 4 -16.35 62.96 -21.47
N THR A 5 -16.55 63.06 -20.15
CA THR A 5 -16.81 64.27 -19.31
C THR A 5 -17.16 63.75 -17.91
N GLY A 6 -16.68 64.23 -16.77
CA GLY A 6 -15.95 65.46 -16.46
C GLY A 6 -16.60 66.13 -15.23
N PHE A 7 -15.79 66.32 -14.18
CA PHE A 7 -15.78 67.47 -13.25
C PHE A 7 -16.68 67.61 -12.01
N LEU A 8 -16.05 68.30 -11.03
CA LEU A 8 -16.48 68.88 -9.73
C LEU A 8 -16.31 67.93 -8.52
N GLY A 9 -15.39 68.11 -7.57
CA GLY A 9 -14.68 69.31 -7.12
C GLY A 9 -15.40 69.95 -5.94
N ARG A 10 -15.09 69.52 -4.70
CA ARG A 10 -15.32 70.29 -3.47
C ARG A 10 -14.25 70.01 -2.41
N THR A 11 -13.47 71.04 -2.16
CA THR A 11 -12.68 71.32 -0.95
C THR A 11 -13.59 71.39 0.28
N LEU A 12 -13.18 70.81 1.41
CA LEU A 12 -13.68 71.20 2.73
C LEU A 12 -12.66 70.87 3.83
N ALA A 13 -12.19 71.96 4.45
CA ALA A 13 -11.76 72.17 5.83
C ALA A 13 -11.10 71.03 6.64
N VAL A 14 -9.85 71.32 7.00
CA VAL A 14 -9.14 70.81 8.18
C VAL A 14 -9.88 71.22 9.46
N ALA A 15 -10.15 70.26 10.33
CA ALA A 15 -10.37 70.48 11.76
C ALA A 15 -9.57 69.42 12.52
N GLY A 16 -8.58 69.90 13.28
CA GLY A 16 -7.70 69.06 14.07
C GLY A 16 -8.39 68.53 15.32
N THR A 17 -8.13 67.26 15.62
CA THR A 17 -8.28 66.69 16.95
C THR A 17 -6.95 66.04 17.30
N LEU A 18 -6.25 66.65 18.25
CA LEU A 18 -5.13 66.09 18.99
C LEU A 18 -5.67 64.90 19.83
N THR A 19 -5.61 63.70 19.28
CA THR A 19 -5.75 62.47 20.08
C THR A 19 -4.42 62.19 20.77
N ALA A 20 -4.44 62.17 22.09
CA ALA A 20 -3.35 61.78 22.95
C ALA A 20 -2.79 60.40 22.53
N LEU A 21 -1.50 60.34 22.21
CA LEU A 21 -0.76 59.10 22.13
C LEU A 21 -0.68 58.49 23.54
N GLY A 22 -1.64 57.62 23.86
CA GLY A 22 -1.43 56.62 24.90
C GLY A 22 -0.34 55.68 24.43
N LEU A 23 0.84 55.77 25.05
CA LEU A 23 1.89 54.75 24.95
C LEU A 23 1.37 53.48 25.59
N ALA A 24 0.61 52.69 24.83
CA ALA A 24 0.37 51.30 25.14
C ALA A 24 1.71 50.59 25.02
N THR A 25 2.31 50.20 26.15
CA THR A 25 3.39 49.24 26.18
C THR A 25 2.84 47.91 25.66
N ALA A 26 2.91 47.71 24.34
CA ALA A 26 2.64 46.43 23.72
C ALA A 26 3.64 45.45 24.32
N VAL A 27 3.15 44.56 25.20
CA VAL A 27 3.89 43.38 25.61
C VAL A 27 4.21 42.65 24.32
N PRO A 28 5.49 42.44 23.95
CA PRO A 28 5.79 41.69 22.75
C PRO A 28 5.13 40.32 22.94
N ALA A 29 4.17 40.00 22.07
CA ALA A 29 3.69 38.64 21.96
C ALA A 29 4.92 37.80 21.65
N SER A 30 5.38 37.01 22.62
CA SER A 30 6.49 36.08 22.41
C SER A 30 6.08 35.17 21.27
N ALA A 31 6.55 35.48 20.06
CA ALA A 31 6.39 34.60 18.93
C ALA A 31 7.10 33.30 19.29
N THR A 32 6.31 32.25 19.52
CA THR A 32 6.85 30.92 19.80
C THR A 32 7.83 30.58 18.68
N ALA A 33 9.05 30.19 19.04
CA ALA A 33 10.04 29.76 18.05
C ALA A 33 9.41 28.68 17.14
N PRO A 34 9.69 28.70 15.83
CA PRO A 34 9.22 27.65 14.93
C PRO A 34 9.70 26.28 15.44
N SER A 35 8.85 25.27 15.33
CA SER A 35 9.22 23.90 15.68
C SER A 35 10.35 23.38 14.81
N THR A 36 11.15 22.46 15.35
CA THR A 36 12.13 21.69 14.56
C THR A 36 11.43 20.53 13.85
N VAL A 37 12.06 19.99 12.81
CA VAL A 37 11.56 18.81 12.07
C VAL A 37 11.36 17.61 13.00
N GLU A 38 12.28 17.37 13.94
CA GLU A 38 12.16 16.30 14.92
C GLU A 38 10.94 16.49 15.83
N GLN A 39 10.64 17.73 16.24
CA GLN A 39 9.46 18.03 17.05
C GLN A 39 8.17 17.82 16.25
N ASP A 40 8.17 18.17 14.97
CA ASP A 40 7.03 17.97 14.08
C ASP A 40 6.76 16.49 13.82
N VAL A 41 7.81 15.69 13.55
CA VAL A 41 7.71 14.23 13.39
C VAL A 41 7.24 13.57 14.68
N ALA A 42 7.76 13.96 15.84
CA ALA A 42 7.31 13.45 17.12
C ALA A 42 5.83 13.80 17.40
N GLN A 43 5.42 15.02 17.07
CA GLN A 43 4.03 15.46 17.23
C GLN A 43 3.08 14.76 16.24
N LEU A 44 3.52 14.47 15.02
CA LEU A 44 2.77 13.67 14.06
C LEU A 44 2.57 12.24 14.58
N ASN A 45 3.63 11.59 15.06
CA ASN A 45 3.57 10.26 15.67
C ASN A 45 2.59 10.20 16.85
N LYS A 46 2.55 11.26 17.67
CA LYS A 46 1.56 11.40 18.75
C LYS A 46 0.13 11.45 18.20
N TYR A 47 -0.13 12.23 17.14
CA TYR A 47 -1.46 12.27 16.52
C TYR A 47 -1.88 10.94 15.91
N VAL A 48 -0.96 10.23 15.25
CA VAL A 48 -1.21 8.88 14.73
C VAL A 48 -1.54 7.92 15.88
N SER A 49 -0.79 7.95 16.97
CA SER A 49 -1.07 7.11 18.13
C SER A 49 -2.43 7.41 18.77
N GLU A 50 -2.79 8.70 18.91
CA GLU A 50 -4.10 9.13 19.39
C GLU A 50 -5.24 8.73 18.44
N LEU A 51 -5.01 8.80 17.12
CA LEU A 51 -5.95 8.35 16.09
C LEU A 51 -6.28 6.86 16.28
N TYR A 52 -5.27 5.99 16.29
CA TYR A 52 -5.49 4.55 16.48
C TYR A 52 -6.17 4.23 17.82
N ALA A 53 -5.84 4.94 18.89
CA ALA A 53 -6.49 4.76 20.19
C ALA A 53 -7.97 5.17 20.19
N GLY A 54 -8.38 6.08 19.31
CA GLY A 54 -9.76 6.56 19.19
C GLY A 54 -10.59 5.86 18.12
N MET A 55 -9.99 5.00 17.29
CA MET A 55 -10.71 4.28 16.23
C MET A 55 -11.59 3.16 16.79
N PRO A 56 -12.77 2.89 16.20
CA PRO A 56 -13.55 1.71 16.54
C PRO A 56 -12.82 0.43 16.13
N ALA A 57 -13.00 -0.65 16.88
CA ALA A 57 -12.36 -1.94 16.60
C ALA A 57 -12.60 -2.44 15.15
N SER A 58 -13.76 -2.12 14.57
CA SER A 58 -14.08 -2.46 13.18
C SER A 58 -13.25 -1.72 12.13
N ALA A 59 -12.76 -0.51 12.43
CA ALA A 59 -11.93 0.27 11.51
C ALA A 59 -10.44 -0.12 11.57
N VAL A 60 -10.06 -0.95 12.54
CA VAL A 60 -8.74 -1.58 12.64
C VAL A 60 -8.78 -3.08 12.37
N ASN A 61 -9.97 -3.64 12.11
CA ASN A 61 -10.13 -5.05 11.75
C ASN A 61 -9.77 -5.24 10.28
N GLY A 62 -8.70 -5.98 9.99
CA GLY A 62 -8.22 -6.20 8.61
C GLY A 62 -7.25 -5.12 8.12
N VAL A 63 -7.08 -4.03 8.87
CA VAL A 63 -5.80 -3.33 8.91
C VAL A 63 -4.89 -4.24 9.72
N ASP A 64 -4.31 -5.26 9.09
CA ASP A 64 -3.16 -5.91 9.71
C ASP A 64 -2.17 -4.79 9.92
N ARG A 65 -2.02 -4.35 11.18
CA ARG A 65 -1.03 -3.35 11.56
C ARG A 65 0.20 -3.76 10.77
N LEU A 66 0.76 -2.99 9.84
CA LEU A 66 2.12 -3.04 9.22
C LEU A 66 3.06 -4.28 9.39
N PHE A 67 2.61 -5.43 9.86
CA PHE A 67 3.29 -6.42 10.70
C PHE A 67 3.29 -7.80 10.02
N GLU A 68 2.44 -7.97 9.02
CA GLU A 68 2.41 -9.15 8.13
C GLU A 68 2.73 -8.76 6.67
N SER A 69 3.16 -7.51 6.41
CA SER A 69 3.79 -7.24 5.12
C SER A 69 5.13 -7.97 5.08
N PRO A 70 5.44 -8.70 4.00
CA PRO A 70 6.76 -9.30 3.82
C PRO A 70 7.85 -8.22 3.73
N VAL A 71 7.48 -6.97 3.39
CA VAL A 71 8.38 -5.82 3.37
C VAL A 71 8.84 -5.45 4.80
N PRO A 72 10.16 -5.29 5.02
CA PRO A 72 10.74 -4.95 6.31
C PRO A 72 10.08 -3.73 6.97
N GLN A 73 9.78 -3.85 8.27
CA GLN A 73 9.27 -2.72 9.05
C GLN A 73 10.34 -1.67 9.27
N ILE A 74 10.03 -0.43 8.92
CA ILE A 74 10.94 0.70 9.11
C ILE A 74 10.74 1.27 10.52
N GLY A 75 11.82 1.31 11.31
CA GLY A 75 11.83 1.93 12.65
C GLY A 75 11.51 1.02 13.83
N ARG A 76 11.35 -0.29 13.64
CA ARG A 76 11.26 -1.26 14.74
C ARG A 76 12.48 -2.15 14.84
N HIS A 77 13.00 -2.28 16.06
CA HIS A 77 13.98 -3.28 16.47
C HIS A 77 13.57 -4.68 16.01
N PRO A 78 14.55 -5.58 15.76
CA PRO A 78 14.40 -6.70 14.85
C PRO A 78 13.21 -7.59 15.23
N ARG A 79 12.42 -7.98 14.22
CA ARG A 79 11.40 -9.03 14.34
C ARG A 79 11.98 -10.12 15.24
N THR A 80 11.30 -10.41 16.35
CA THR A 80 11.67 -11.47 17.28
C THR A 80 12.06 -12.71 16.48
N GLN A 81 13.30 -13.15 16.68
CA GLN A 81 14.00 -14.21 15.95
C GLN A 81 13.14 -15.48 15.82
N GLN A 82 12.32 -15.59 14.79
CA GLN A 82 12.23 -16.88 14.12
C GLN A 82 13.62 -17.10 13.51
N ALA A 83 14.19 -18.28 13.71
CA ALA A 83 15.47 -18.59 13.09
C ALA A 83 15.27 -18.54 11.58
N SER A 84 16.07 -17.70 10.90
CA SER A 84 16.14 -17.71 9.44
C SER A 84 16.35 -19.14 8.98
N ILE A 85 15.60 -19.54 7.94
CA ILE A 85 15.79 -20.83 7.31
C ILE A 85 17.23 -20.88 6.78
N GLN A 86 17.97 -21.92 7.18
CA GLN A 86 19.35 -22.11 6.77
C GLN A 86 19.43 -22.23 5.24
N ASP A 87 20.46 -21.61 4.65
CA ASP A 87 20.73 -21.62 3.20
C ASP A 87 19.62 -20.96 2.34
N CYS A 88 18.72 -20.18 2.96
CA CYS A 88 17.75 -19.33 2.26
C CYS A 88 18.32 -17.93 2.01
N THR A 89 18.05 -17.38 0.82
CA THR A 89 18.30 -15.96 0.48
C THR A 89 16.97 -15.26 0.28
N PRO A 90 16.68 -14.13 0.95
CA PRO A 90 15.44 -13.39 0.75
C PRO A 90 15.26 -12.93 -0.70
N GLY A 91 14.01 -12.73 -1.10
CA GLY A 91 13.69 -12.24 -2.43
C GLY A 91 14.27 -10.84 -2.72
N SER A 92 14.38 -10.51 -4.01
CA SER A 92 15.02 -9.27 -4.47
C SER A 92 14.24 -8.01 -4.07
N LEU A 93 12.91 -8.07 -3.96
CA LEU A 93 12.10 -6.94 -3.53
C LEU A 93 12.35 -6.62 -2.05
N LEU A 94 12.38 -7.63 -1.20
CA LEU A 94 12.69 -7.46 0.23
C LEU A 94 14.11 -6.92 0.42
N THR A 95 15.07 -7.49 -0.30
CA THR A 95 16.47 -7.04 -0.29
C THR A 95 16.61 -5.58 -0.74
N TYR A 96 15.83 -5.17 -1.75
CA TYR A 96 15.81 -3.79 -2.22
C TYR A 96 15.18 -2.85 -1.19
N ALA A 97 14.07 -3.25 -0.57
CA ALA A 97 13.41 -2.50 0.49
C ALA A 97 14.34 -2.29 1.71
N ASP A 98 15.07 -3.33 2.12
CA ASP A 98 16.08 -3.26 3.18
C ASP A 98 17.19 -2.25 2.82
N LYS A 99 17.68 -2.30 1.58
CA LYS A 99 18.70 -1.35 1.09
C LYS A 99 18.21 0.09 1.13
N LEU A 100 16.96 0.35 0.75
CA LEU A 100 16.38 1.70 0.83
C LEU A 100 16.24 2.13 2.30
N SER A 101 15.75 1.24 3.16
CA SER A 101 15.49 1.52 4.57
C SER A 101 16.78 1.76 5.36
N ALA A 102 17.85 1.04 5.05
CA ALA A 102 19.17 1.19 5.69
C ALA A 102 19.82 2.57 5.48
N GLN A 103 19.33 3.37 4.53
CA GLN A 103 19.83 4.72 4.25
C GLN A 103 19.12 5.81 5.06
N LEU A 104 18.05 5.46 5.79
CA LEU A 104 17.23 6.42 6.51
C LEU A 104 17.89 6.84 7.83
N ARG A 105 17.85 8.14 8.12
CA ARG A 105 18.16 8.62 9.48
C ARG A 105 17.00 8.25 10.41
N PRO A 106 17.19 8.24 11.75
CA PRO A 106 16.12 7.94 12.69
C PRO A 106 14.86 8.80 12.49
N VAL A 107 15.02 10.13 12.33
CA VAL A 107 13.88 11.03 12.07
C VAL A 107 13.15 10.74 10.76
N ASP A 108 13.89 10.29 9.73
CA ASP A 108 13.32 9.93 8.43
C ASP A 108 12.51 8.63 8.55
N SER A 109 13.05 7.65 9.26
CA SER A 109 12.38 6.39 9.58
C SER A 109 11.09 6.62 10.38
N ASP A 110 11.13 7.47 11.41
CA ASP A 110 9.96 7.78 12.24
C ASP A 110 8.87 8.51 11.44
N ALA A 111 9.27 9.44 10.57
CA ALA A 111 8.34 10.14 9.69
C ALA A 111 7.70 9.19 8.68
N LEU A 112 8.51 8.36 8.03
CA LEU A 112 8.05 7.39 7.05
C LEU A 112 7.08 6.38 7.68
N SER A 113 7.39 5.86 8.88
CA SER A 113 6.51 4.95 9.61
C SER A 113 5.13 5.57 9.88
N ALA A 114 5.10 6.81 10.41
CA ALA A 114 3.86 7.54 10.68
C ALA A 114 3.05 7.82 9.40
N LEU A 115 3.74 8.18 8.32
CA LEU A 115 3.12 8.52 7.03
C LEU A 115 2.60 7.29 6.29
N SER A 116 3.34 6.19 6.25
CA SER A 116 2.88 4.93 5.68
C SER A 116 1.62 4.43 6.39
N ALA A 117 1.57 4.50 7.72
CA ALA A 117 0.39 4.14 8.50
C ALA A 117 -0.85 5.00 8.15
N LEU A 118 -0.66 6.31 7.98
CA LEU A 118 -1.75 7.20 7.54
C LEU A 118 -2.21 6.90 6.11
N GLY A 119 -1.27 6.59 5.21
CA GLY A 119 -1.55 6.21 3.83
C GLY A 119 -2.38 4.93 3.76
N GLU A 120 -1.98 3.91 4.51
CA GLU A 120 -2.71 2.64 4.65
C GLU A 120 -4.11 2.86 5.21
N LEU A 121 -4.26 3.62 6.30
CA LEU A 121 -5.57 3.95 6.87
C LEU A 121 -6.48 4.67 5.87
N TYR A 122 -5.94 5.64 5.13
CA TYR A 122 -6.69 6.34 4.10
C TYR A 122 -7.17 5.34 3.03
N VAL A 123 -6.28 4.48 2.55
CA VAL A 123 -6.59 3.53 1.48
C VAL A 123 -7.48 2.39 1.93
N ASP A 124 -7.46 1.98 3.20
CA ASP A 124 -8.33 0.91 3.71
C ASP A 124 -9.72 1.42 4.12
N ASN A 125 -9.82 2.65 4.63
CA ASN A 125 -11.05 3.13 5.28
C ASN A 125 -11.76 4.27 4.54
N VAL A 126 -11.04 5.09 3.78
CA VAL A 126 -11.56 6.37 3.26
C VAL A 126 -11.67 6.36 1.75
N ALA A 127 -10.61 5.93 1.06
CA ALA A 127 -10.55 5.92 -0.38
C ALA A 127 -11.64 5.01 -0.98
N SER A 128 -12.13 5.40 -2.17
CA SER A 128 -13.18 4.68 -2.89
C SER A 128 -13.01 4.81 -4.40
N ASP A 129 -13.25 3.70 -5.11
CA ASP A 129 -13.23 3.62 -6.57
C ASP A 129 -14.41 4.32 -7.26
N LYS A 130 -15.34 4.90 -6.47
CA LYS A 130 -16.36 5.85 -6.95
C LYS A 130 -15.76 7.17 -7.44
N THR A 131 -14.51 7.43 -7.09
CA THR A 131 -13.72 8.53 -7.64
C THR A 131 -12.64 7.96 -8.58
N PRO A 132 -12.24 8.69 -9.64
CA PRO A 132 -11.19 8.22 -10.54
C PRO A 132 -9.93 7.80 -9.79
N GLN A 133 -9.49 6.57 -10.04
CA GLN A 133 -8.26 6.01 -9.48
C GLN A 133 -7.14 6.13 -10.52
N VAL A 134 -5.94 6.48 -10.06
CA VAL A 134 -4.76 6.68 -10.91
C VAL A 134 -3.61 5.84 -10.35
N PHE A 135 -3.19 4.83 -11.11
CA PHE A 135 -2.21 3.83 -10.67
C PHE A 135 -0.82 4.10 -11.24
N GLY A 136 0.19 3.93 -10.39
CA GLY A 136 1.53 4.40 -10.65
C GLY A 136 1.71 5.86 -10.29
N THR A 137 2.96 6.23 -10.10
CA THR A 137 3.34 7.56 -9.63
C THR A 137 2.81 8.65 -10.57
N ASP A 138 2.89 8.43 -11.89
CA ASP A 138 2.42 9.36 -12.92
C ASP A 138 1.19 8.85 -13.70
N GLY A 139 0.54 7.79 -13.21
CA GLY A 139 -0.67 7.21 -13.79
C GLY A 139 -0.44 6.20 -14.91
N GLN A 140 0.82 5.84 -15.19
CA GLN A 140 1.24 4.97 -16.29
C GLN A 140 0.61 3.57 -16.26
N TYR A 141 0.19 3.09 -15.08
CA TYR A 141 -0.39 1.76 -14.91
C TYR A 141 -1.93 1.77 -14.90
N THR A 142 -2.56 2.94 -14.97
CA THR A 142 -4.02 3.07 -14.84
C THR A 142 -4.81 2.20 -15.84
N PRO A 143 -4.48 2.17 -17.14
CA PRO A 143 -5.20 1.34 -18.09
C PRO A 143 -5.06 -0.16 -17.81
N ARG A 144 -3.84 -0.60 -17.45
CA ARG A 144 -3.52 -1.99 -17.12
C ARG A 144 -4.26 -2.45 -15.87
N ALA A 145 -4.21 -1.66 -14.80
CA ALA A 145 -4.89 -1.96 -13.55
C ALA A 145 -6.41 -2.06 -13.74
N ALA A 146 -7.01 -1.15 -14.50
CA ALA A 146 -8.44 -1.18 -14.81
C ALA A 146 -8.83 -2.41 -15.65
N ALA A 147 -8.01 -2.79 -16.63
CA ALA A 147 -8.24 -3.96 -17.47
C ALA A 147 -8.13 -5.27 -16.67
N ALA A 148 -7.09 -5.42 -15.85
CA ALA A 148 -6.88 -6.57 -14.97
C ALA A 148 -8.07 -6.78 -14.03
N MET A 149 -8.49 -5.73 -13.33
CA MET A 149 -9.65 -5.79 -12.44
C MET A 149 -10.95 -6.11 -13.17
N GLY A 150 -11.12 -5.57 -14.39
CA GLY A 150 -12.27 -5.87 -15.25
C GLY A 150 -12.37 -7.37 -15.57
N LYS A 151 -11.25 -8.02 -15.88
CA LYS A 151 -11.18 -9.47 -16.13
C LYS A 151 -11.41 -10.28 -14.86
N LEU A 152 -10.72 -9.95 -13.77
CA LEU A 152 -10.80 -10.69 -12.50
C LEU A 152 -12.22 -10.74 -11.94
N ARG A 153 -13.00 -9.66 -12.08
CA ARG A 153 -14.41 -9.59 -11.66
C ARG A 153 -15.31 -10.63 -12.35
N GLY A 154 -14.95 -11.11 -13.53
CA GLY A 154 -15.67 -12.15 -14.26
C GLY A 154 -14.96 -13.50 -14.30
N PHE A 155 -13.75 -13.61 -13.72
CA PHE A 155 -12.92 -14.80 -13.82
C PHE A 155 -13.31 -15.84 -12.77
N TRP A 156 -13.23 -15.46 -11.49
CA TRP A 156 -13.57 -16.35 -10.38
C TRP A 156 -15.07 -16.36 -10.09
N ASN A 157 -15.63 -17.52 -9.73
CA ASN A 157 -17.03 -17.67 -9.33
C ASN A 157 -17.30 -17.20 -7.89
N ILE A 158 -16.87 -15.99 -7.56
CA ILE A 158 -17.10 -15.32 -6.27
C ILE A 158 -17.92 -14.04 -6.47
N GLU A 159 -18.52 -13.54 -5.39
CA GLU A 159 -19.22 -12.26 -5.41
C GLU A 159 -18.23 -11.09 -5.56
N SER A 160 -18.15 -10.54 -6.77
CA SER A 160 -17.05 -9.71 -7.26
C SER A 160 -17.42 -8.25 -7.53
N TRP A 161 -18.69 -7.93 -7.75
CA TRP A 161 -19.10 -6.58 -8.16
C TRP A 161 -18.90 -5.51 -7.07
N ASN A 162 -18.75 -5.94 -5.81
CA ASN A 162 -18.50 -5.06 -4.68
C ASN A 162 -17.04 -4.98 -4.24
N ILE A 163 -16.11 -5.61 -4.97
CA ILE A 163 -14.67 -5.50 -4.72
C ILE A 163 -14.16 -4.25 -5.45
N GLN A 164 -13.66 -3.27 -4.68
CA GLN A 164 -13.08 -2.05 -5.21
C GLN A 164 -11.61 -2.26 -5.62
N LEU A 165 -11.13 -1.50 -6.60
CA LEU A 165 -9.70 -1.36 -6.86
C LEU A 165 -9.29 0.06 -6.48
N VAL A 166 -8.39 0.21 -5.52
CA VAL A 166 -8.05 1.50 -4.91
C VAL A 166 -6.56 1.78 -5.07
N ALA A 167 -6.21 2.98 -5.53
CA ALA A 167 -4.83 3.42 -5.64
C ALA A 167 -4.29 3.85 -4.27
N TRP A 168 -3.13 3.32 -3.90
CA TRP A 168 -2.38 3.77 -2.73
C TRP A 168 -1.21 4.64 -3.18
N LYS A 169 -1.40 5.96 -3.05
CA LYS A 169 -0.42 6.96 -3.50
C LYS A 169 0.22 7.67 -2.32
N GLY A 170 1.55 7.72 -2.29
CA GLY A 170 2.25 8.49 -1.24
C GLY A 170 1.95 9.99 -1.31
N THR A 171 1.63 10.50 -2.52
CA THR A 171 1.24 11.89 -2.74
C THR A 171 -0.10 12.28 -2.11
N ASP A 172 -0.96 11.31 -1.77
CA ASP A 172 -2.23 11.59 -1.09
C ASP A 172 -2.05 12.13 0.33
N LEU A 173 -0.90 11.85 0.95
CA LEU A 173 -0.50 12.37 2.26
C LEU A 173 -0.31 13.89 2.26
N GLY A 174 -0.03 14.49 1.09
CA GLY A 174 0.08 15.94 0.93
C GLY A 174 -1.28 16.64 0.87
N SER A 175 -2.38 15.89 0.72
CA SER A 175 -3.73 16.46 0.67
C SER A 175 -4.31 16.62 2.07
N GLU A 176 -4.36 17.86 2.57
CA GLU A 176 -5.02 18.16 3.85
C GLU A 176 -6.47 17.66 3.88
N ALA A 177 -7.20 17.69 2.77
CA ALA A 177 -8.58 17.23 2.72
C ALA A 177 -8.70 15.73 2.97
N LYS A 178 -7.85 14.93 2.32
CA LYS A 178 -7.77 13.47 2.55
C LYS A 178 -7.32 13.17 3.97
N MET A 179 -6.29 13.85 4.46
CA MET A 179 -5.79 13.63 5.82
C MET A 179 -6.79 14.06 6.91
N LYS A 180 -7.62 15.09 6.67
CA LYS A 180 -8.73 15.43 7.57
C LYS A 180 -9.75 14.29 7.67
N GLN A 181 -10.06 13.62 6.55
CA GLN A 181 -10.94 12.45 6.55
C GLN A 181 -10.31 11.29 7.31
N THR A 182 -9.02 10.99 7.06
CA THR A 182 -8.28 9.92 7.74
C THR A 182 -8.19 10.14 9.25
N PHE A 183 -7.78 11.32 9.70
CA PHE A 183 -7.75 11.64 11.13
C PHE A 183 -9.16 11.69 11.74
N GLY A 184 -10.18 12.01 10.95
CA GLY A 184 -11.58 11.98 11.38
C GLY A 184 -12.10 10.60 11.80
N LEU A 185 -11.37 9.51 11.49
CA LEU A 185 -11.74 8.14 11.88
C LEU A 185 -11.64 7.88 13.39
N GLY A 186 -10.87 8.68 14.13
CA GLY A 186 -10.65 8.45 15.56
C GLY A 186 -9.98 9.58 16.33
N LEU A 187 -9.38 10.58 15.67
CA LEU A 187 -8.76 11.70 16.36
C LEU A 187 -9.83 12.71 16.81
N ALA A 188 -9.65 13.31 17.99
CA ALA A 188 -10.54 14.34 18.50
C ALA A 188 -10.72 15.51 17.49
N PRO A 189 -11.95 15.97 17.20
CA PRO A 189 -12.23 16.94 16.14
C PRO A 189 -11.39 18.22 16.21
N ALA A 190 -11.11 18.72 17.42
CA ALA A 190 -10.30 19.93 17.63
C ALA A 190 -8.83 19.79 17.18
N LYS A 191 -8.32 18.57 16.98
CA LYS A 191 -6.94 18.28 16.56
C LYS A 191 -6.84 17.95 15.06
N VAL A 192 -7.92 17.49 14.43
CA VAL A 192 -7.94 16.97 13.05
C VAL A 192 -7.29 17.93 12.04
N ALA A 193 -7.70 19.20 12.03
CA ALA A 193 -7.17 20.17 11.08
C ALA A 193 -5.65 20.42 11.26
N LYS A 194 -5.19 20.46 12.53
CA LYS A 194 -3.76 20.65 12.84
C LYS A 194 -2.94 19.43 12.46
N ALA A 195 -3.45 18.22 12.73
CA ALA A 195 -2.79 16.97 12.39
C ALA A 195 -2.65 16.81 10.87
N ALA A 196 -3.71 17.09 10.11
CA ALA A 196 -3.67 17.04 8.64
C ALA A 196 -2.67 18.03 8.03
N ALA A 197 -2.62 19.27 8.53
CA ALA A 197 -1.63 20.25 8.08
C ALA A 197 -0.20 19.83 8.45
N LEU A 198 0.01 19.24 9.64
CA LEU A 198 1.30 18.72 10.07
C LEU A 198 1.77 17.55 9.19
N THR A 199 0.87 16.67 8.75
CA THR A 199 1.20 15.59 7.81
C THR A 199 1.80 16.14 6.52
N ALA A 200 1.13 17.12 5.89
CA ALA A 200 1.63 17.75 4.68
C ALA A 200 2.97 18.46 4.92
N LYS A 201 3.11 19.18 6.04
CA LYS A 201 4.37 19.83 6.44
C LYS A 201 5.52 18.81 6.50
N VAL A 202 5.38 17.74 7.28
CA VAL A 202 6.41 16.70 7.44
C VAL A 202 6.76 16.05 6.09
N LEU A 203 5.75 15.76 5.25
CA LEU A 203 5.93 15.15 3.92
C LEU A 203 6.85 15.98 3.01
N TYR A 204 6.72 17.31 3.04
CA TYR A 204 7.48 18.21 2.17
C TYR A 204 8.77 18.76 2.78
N GLU A 205 8.89 18.79 4.12
CA GLU A 205 10.11 19.28 4.79
C GLU A 205 11.24 18.26 4.81
N LEU A 206 10.93 16.96 4.79
CA LEU A 206 11.92 15.89 4.76
C LEU A 206 12.24 15.48 3.31
N PRO A 207 13.44 15.79 2.78
CA PRO A 207 13.76 15.55 1.36
C PRO A 207 13.66 14.08 0.96
N VAL A 208 13.94 13.17 1.90
CA VAL A 208 13.88 11.71 1.68
C VAL A 208 12.48 11.24 1.29
N LEU A 209 11.43 11.94 1.70
CA LEU A 209 10.03 11.57 1.40
C LEU A 209 9.61 11.99 -0.01
N GLN A 210 10.39 12.87 -0.66
CA GLN A 210 10.22 13.29 -2.04
C GLN A 210 8.78 13.77 -2.35
N GLY A 211 8.15 14.47 -1.39
CA GLY A 211 6.77 14.95 -1.53
C GLY A 211 5.75 13.82 -1.73
N GLY A 212 6.03 12.63 -1.21
CA GLY A 212 5.18 11.44 -1.36
C GLY A 212 5.62 10.48 -2.46
N ARG A 213 6.76 10.72 -3.13
CA ARG A 213 7.29 9.83 -4.19
C ARG A 213 8.33 8.82 -3.70
N ASN A 214 8.67 8.82 -2.41
CA ASN A 214 9.49 7.74 -1.85
C ASN A 214 8.70 6.43 -1.89
N SER A 215 9.20 5.44 -2.63
CA SER A 215 8.52 4.16 -2.83
C SER A 215 8.20 3.45 -1.52
N LEU A 216 8.99 3.63 -0.45
CA LEU A 216 8.74 2.98 0.84
C LEU A 216 7.44 3.44 1.53
N LEU A 217 6.86 4.57 1.13
CA LEU A 217 5.55 5.02 1.64
C LEU A 217 4.41 4.07 1.26
N THR A 218 4.55 3.41 0.12
CA THR A 218 3.51 2.65 -0.57
C THR A 218 4.09 1.39 -1.23
N LEU A 219 5.19 0.86 -0.70
CA LEU A 219 5.83 -0.38 -1.15
C LEU A 219 5.02 -1.58 -0.65
N ASN A 220 3.73 -1.63 -0.98
CA ASN A 220 2.84 -2.70 -0.58
C ASN A 220 1.59 -2.75 -1.47
N ALA A 221 0.91 -3.89 -1.43
CA ALA A 221 -0.46 -4.07 -1.87
C ALA A 221 -1.19 -4.88 -0.80
N PHE A 222 -2.52 -4.79 -0.74
CA PHE A 222 -3.29 -5.61 0.19
C PHE A 222 -4.73 -5.78 -0.24
N SER A 223 -5.39 -6.73 0.41
CA SER A 223 -6.80 -7.05 0.21
C SER A 223 -7.57 -7.02 1.51
N SER A 224 -8.69 -6.31 1.53
CA SER A 224 -9.56 -6.23 2.71
C SER A 224 -10.86 -7.00 2.46
N PRO A 225 -11.31 -7.86 3.41
CA PRO A 225 -12.52 -8.68 3.26
C PRO A 225 -13.82 -7.87 3.41
N GLY A 226 -13.73 -6.57 3.70
CA GLY A 226 -14.85 -5.64 3.75
C GLY A 226 -15.66 -5.62 5.04
N ASN A 227 -15.06 -6.05 6.15
CA ASN A 227 -15.56 -5.85 7.50
C ASN A 227 -15.31 -4.41 8.03
N GLY A 228 -14.38 -3.68 7.42
CA GLY A 228 -14.09 -2.28 7.72
C GLY A 228 -14.99 -1.28 6.96
N PRO A 229 -14.96 0.01 7.35
CA PRO A 229 -15.69 1.11 6.70
C PRO A 229 -15.52 1.18 5.18
N GLY A 230 -14.36 0.74 4.69
CA GLY A 230 -14.06 0.73 3.27
C GLY A 230 -14.82 -0.32 2.46
N GLY A 231 -15.31 -1.40 3.08
CA GLY A 231 -15.81 -2.55 2.32
C GLY A 231 -14.69 -3.27 1.54
N LYS A 232 -15.07 -4.27 0.73
CA LYS A 232 -14.11 -5.12 0.02
C LYS A 232 -13.27 -4.31 -0.96
N ARG A 233 -11.97 -4.54 -0.96
CA ARG A 233 -11.04 -3.81 -1.84
C ARG A 233 -9.73 -4.58 -2.06
N VAL A 234 -9.14 -4.31 -3.22
CA VAL A 234 -7.74 -4.51 -3.55
C VAL A 234 -7.09 -3.13 -3.58
N ALA A 235 -6.04 -2.94 -2.79
CA ALA A 235 -5.25 -1.72 -2.71
C ALA A 235 -3.90 -1.93 -3.38
N LEU A 236 -3.52 -1.01 -4.28
CA LEU A 236 -2.28 -1.12 -5.04
C LEU A 236 -1.39 0.11 -4.86
N GLY A 237 -0.23 -0.09 -4.23
CA GLY A 237 0.79 0.93 -3.98
C GLY A 237 1.57 1.34 -5.21
N ASP A 238 1.72 2.64 -5.44
CA ASP A 238 2.59 3.16 -6.50
C ASP A 238 4.07 2.84 -6.25
N GLY A 239 4.51 2.85 -5.00
CA GLY A 239 5.87 2.47 -4.62
C GLY A 239 6.19 1.00 -4.92
N LEU A 240 5.22 0.09 -4.78
CA LEU A 240 5.36 -1.30 -5.20
C LEU A 240 5.57 -1.42 -6.71
N LEU A 241 4.76 -0.71 -7.49
CA LEU A 241 4.87 -0.73 -8.94
C LEU A 241 6.19 -0.11 -9.43
N ASP A 242 6.63 0.98 -8.81
CA ASP A 242 7.91 1.62 -9.13
C ASP A 242 9.10 0.68 -8.83
N VAL A 243 9.09 0.00 -7.68
CA VAL A 243 10.17 -0.93 -7.31
C VAL A 243 10.17 -2.18 -8.18
N THR A 244 9.00 -2.76 -8.47
CA THR A 244 8.91 -3.92 -9.37
C THR A 244 9.37 -3.55 -10.79
N GLY A 245 9.08 -2.34 -11.26
CA GLY A 245 9.63 -1.80 -12.50
C GLY A 245 11.16 -1.69 -12.49
N ILE A 246 11.75 -1.15 -11.41
CA ILE A 246 13.21 -1.05 -11.22
C ILE A 246 13.88 -2.43 -11.21
N LEU A 247 13.21 -3.44 -10.65
CA LEU A 247 13.68 -4.82 -10.60
C LEU A 247 13.49 -5.58 -11.92
N GLY A 248 12.89 -4.96 -12.93
CA GLY A 248 12.71 -5.53 -14.27
C GLY A 248 11.42 -6.33 -14.46
N PHE A 249 10.43 -6.18 -13.58
CA PHE A 249 9.15 -6.89 -13.64
C PHE A 249 8.00 -6.04 -14.22
N ASP A 250 8.30 -4.88 -14.85
CA ASP A 250 7.27 -3.94 -15.32
C ASP A 250 6.24 -4.60 -16.24
N ASP A 251 6.68 -5.50 -17.12
CA ASP A 251 5.82 -6.19 -18.09
C ASP A 251 4.76 -7.09 -17.44
N VAL A 252 5.00 -7.57 -16.22
CA VAL A 252 4.13 -8.54 -15.53
C VAL A 252 3.60 -8.08 -14.17
N SER A 253 4.04 -6.91 -13.67
CA SER A 253 3.77 -6.51 -12.28
C SER A 253 2.30 -6.20 -11.99
N VAL A 254 1.66 -5.38 -12.82
CA VAL A 254 0.32 -4.84 -12.51
C VAL A 254 -0.73 -5.95 -12.41
N GLU A 255 -0.82 -6.79 -13.44
CA GLU A 255 -1.81 -7.85 -13.54
C GLU A 255 -1.55 -8.94 -12.50
N SER A 256 -0.29 -9.32 -12.26
CA SER A 256 0.06 -10.35 -11.28
C SER A 256 -0.12 -9.91 -9.83
N VAL A 257 0.24 -8.67 -9.49
CA VAL A 257 0.03 -8.14 -8.14
C VAL A 257 -1.47 -8.01 -7.86
N ILE A 258 -2.25 -7.43 -8.78
CA ILE A 258 -3.71 -7.36 -8.62
C ILE A 258 -4.29 -8.78 -8.57
N GLY A 259 -3.80 -9.72 -9.39
CA GLY A 259 -4.23 -11.11 -9.38
C GLY A 259 -3.97 -11.81 -8.05
N HIS A 260 -2.81 -11.56 -7.42
CA HIS A 260 -2.45 -12.08 -6.10
C HIS A 260 -3.41 -11.53 -5.05
N GLU A 261 -3.59 -10.21 -5.01
CA GLU A 261 -4.53 -9.58 -4.08
C GLU A 261 -5.98 -10.05 -4.30
N TYR A 262 -6.39 -10.22 -5.55
CA TYR A 262 -7.69 -10.83 -5.85
C TYR A 262 -7.77 -12.29 -5.39
N GLY A 263 -6.65 -13.01 -5.36
CA GLY A 263 -6.52 -14.33 -4.76
C GLY A 263 -6.88 -14.34 -3.27
N HIS A 264 -6.49 -13.32 -2.51
CA HIS A 264 -6.96 -13.14 -1.13
C HIS A 264 -8.49 -12.94 -1.07
N GLN A 265 -9.08 -12.20 -2.02
CA GLN A 265 -10.54 -12.07 -2.12
C GLN A 265 -11.24 -13.40 -2.42
N VAL A 266 -10.61 -14.27 -3.22
CA VAL A 266 -11.07 -15.65 -3.45
C VAL A 266 -11.09 -16.42 -2.13
N ASP A 267 -10.03 -16.35 -1.34
CA ASP A 267 -9.96 -17.00 -0.04
C ASP A 267 -11.03 -16.47 0.92
N PHE A 268 -11.20 -15.14 1.01
CA PHE A 268 -12.24 -14.52 1.84
C PHE A 268 -13.65 -14.97 1.47
N ALA A 269 -13.96 -15.04 0.17
CA ALA A 269 -15.26 -15.48 -0.31
C ALA A 269 -15.56 -16.95 0.04
N ASN A 270 -14.52 -17.78 0.14
CA ASN A 270 -14.63 -19.20 0.46
C ASN A 270 -14.34 -19.51 1.94
N LYS A 271 -14.16 -18.49 2.79
CA LYS A 271 -13.79 -18.61 4.21
C LYS A 271 -12.50 -19.41 4.43
N ASN A 272 -11.62 -19.47 3.43
CA ASN A 272 -10.27 -19.99 3.57
C ASN A 272 -9.42 -18.93 4.26
N ARG A 273 -8.82 -19.26 5.42
CA ARG A 273 -8.01 -18.33 6.22
C ARG A 273 -6.84 -19.07 6.85
N PRO A 274 -5.92 -19.61 6.03
CA PRO A 274 -4.72 -20.28 6.53
C PRO A 274 -3.91 -19.31 7.41
N ARG A 275 -3.24 -19.87 8.42
CA ARG A 275 -2.37 -19.13 9.36
C ARG A 275 -0.90 -19.55 9.23
N ASN A 276 -0.56 -20.07 8.06
CA ASN A 276 0.76 -20.55 7.68
C ASN A 276 1.07 -20.00 6.28
N GLU A 277 2.20 -20.40 5.69
CA GLU A 277 2.71 -19.91 4.41
C GLU A 277 1.72 -20.12 3.25
N SER A 278 0.78 -21.07 3.38
CA SER A 278 -0.27 -21.26 2.37
C SER A 278 -1.20 -20.05 2.19
N GLY A 279 -1.21 -19.10 3.14
CA GLY A 279 -1.93 -17.85 3.02
C GLY A 279 -1.39 -16.89 1.97
N GLU A 280 -0.09 -16.97 1.66
CA GLU A 280 0.53 -16.17 0.59
C GLU A 280 0.75 -17.02 -0.67
N MET A 281 1.17 -18.27 -0.49
CA MET A 281 1.42 -19.18 -1.60
C MET A 281 0.14 -19.56 -2.37
N GLY A 282 -1.02 -19.60 -1.71
CA GLY A 282 -2.30 -19.82 -2.38
C GLY A 282 -2.62 -18.71 -3.38
N PRO A 283 -2.67 -17.45 -2.95
CA PRO A 283 -2.76 -16.28 -3.82
C PRO A 283 -1.72 -16.23 -4.96
N ASP A 284 -0.47 -16.63 -4.73
CA ASP A 284 0.53 -16.78 -5.81
C ASP A 284 0.06 -17.77 -6.89
N ALA A 285 -0.42 -18.94 -6.46
CA ALA A 285 -0.97 -19.95 -7.36
C ALA A 285 -2.23 -19.46 -8.09
N TYR A 286 -3.13 -18.75 -7.42
CA TYR A 286 -4.37 -18.24 -8.02
C TYR A 286 -4.07 -17.15 -9.06
N SER A 287 -3.14 -16.25 -8.74
CA SER A 287 -2.67 -15.20 -9.66
C SER A 287 -2.02 -15.81 -10.90
N SER A 288 -1.10 -16.75 -10.69
CA SER A 288 -0.42 -17.47 -11.77
C SER A 288 -1.39 -18.27 -12.66
N TYR A 289 -2.39 -18.92 -12.05
CA TYR A 289 -3.48 -19.53 -12.80
C TYR A 289 -4.25 -18.50 -13.64
N PHE A 290 -4.63 -17.36 -13.05
CA PHE A 290 -5.34 -16.29 -13.77
C PHE A 290 -4.53 -15.77 -14.97
N VAL A 291 -3.24 -15.45 -14.78
CA VAL A 291 -2.45 -14.86 -15.87
C VAL A 291 -2.15 -15.85 -16.99
N ALA A 292 -2.03 -17.15 -16.67
CA ALA A 292 -1.78 -18.19 -17.66
C ALA A 292 -3.07 -18.63 -18.40
N HIS A 293 -4.24 -18.48 -17.79
CA HIS A 293 -5.49 -18.99 -18.33
C HIS A 293 -5.99 -18.20 -19.55
N ALA A 294 -6.58 -18.89 -20.54
CA ALA A 294 -7.03 -18.28 -21.81
C ALA A 294 -8.11 -17.19 -21.64
N LYS A 295 -8.90 -17.28 -20.56
CA LYS A 295 -9.91 -16.26 -20.16
C LYS A 295 -9.38 -15.19 -19.21
N GLY A 296 -8.13 -15.29 -18.76
CA GLY A 296 -7.46 -14.28 -17.94
C GLY A 296 -6.53 -13.43 -18.80
N GLU A 297 -5.23 -13.47 -18.53
CA GLU A 297 -4.24 -12.76 -19.37
C GLU A 297 -3.73 -13.55 -20.56
N ALA A 298 -3.87 -14.88 -20.56
CA ALA A 298 -3.37 -15.77 -21.61
C ALA A 298 -1.87 -15.53 -21.93
N TRP A 299 -1.08 -15.25 -20.90
CA TRP A 299 0.34 -14.98 -21.05
C TRP A 299 1.12 -16.19 -21.54
N ASP A 300 2.20 -15.93 -22.28
CA ASP A 300 3.09 -16.98 -22.75
C ASP A 300 3.97 -17.54 -21.62
N ALA A 301 4.70 -18.62 -21.91
CA ALA A 301 5.55 -19.28 -20.92
C ALA A 301 6.65 -18.38 -20.35
N ARG A 302 7.14 -17.39 -21.13
CA ARG A 302 8.16 -16.44 -20.65
C ARG A 302 7.54 -15.52 -19.60
N ALA A 303 6.41 -14.89 -19.91
CA ALA A 303 5.73 -14.01 -18.97
C ALA A 303 5.28 -14.78 -17.71
N GLN A 304 4.77 -16.01 -17.86
CA GLN A 304 4.45 -16.88 -16.71
C GLN A 304 5.68 -17.14 -15.81
N GLN A 305 6.85 -17.38 -16.40
CA GLN A 305 8.08 -17.57 -15.65
C GLN A 305 8.49 -16.28 -14.92
N GLU A 306 8.35 -15.11 -15.55
CA GLU A 306 8.61 -13.81 -14.92
C GLU A 306 7.70 -13.56 -13.72
N VAL A 307 6.42 -13.97 -13.77
CA VAL A 307 5.52 -13.94 -12.61
C VAL A 307 6.06 -14.78 -11.46
N SER A 308 6.48 -16.02 -11.71
CA SER A 308 7.01 -16.86 -10.64
C SER A 308 8.31 -16.28 -10.03
N TYR A 309 9.08 -15.49 -10.77
CA TYR A 309 10.21 -14.72 -10.22
C TYR A 309 9.77 -13.50 -9.42
N LEU A 310 8.69 -12.82 -9.83
CA LEU A 310 8.09 -11.73 -9.06
C LEU A 310 7.55 -12.24 -7.73
N ASP A 311 6.80 -13.35 -7.70
CA ASP A 311 6.31 -13.98 -6.47
C ASP A 311 7.48 -14.34 -5.54
N ALA A 312 8.55 -14.94 -6.09
CA ALA A 312 9.77 -15.25 -5.36
C ALA A 312 10.46 -14.00 -4.79
N SER A 313 10.35 -12.84 -5.44
CA SER A 313 11.01 -11.60 -5.01
C SER A 313 10.49 -11.07 -3.67
N ILE A 314 9.28 -11.50 -3.28
CA ILE A 314 8.60 -11.11 -2.05
C ILE A 314 8.72 -12.21 -0.97
N GLY A 315 9.22 -13.40 -1.33
CA GLY A 315 9.49 -14.47 -0.37
C GLY A 315 10.54 -14.06 0.67
N ASP A 316 10.30 -14.43 1.93
CA ASP A 316 11.24 -14.20 3.03
C ASP A 316 11.98 -15.48 3.42
N CYS A 317 12.93 -15.38 4.33
CA CYS A 317 13.61 -16.58 4.86
C CYS A 317 13.04 -17.03 6.20
N MET A 318 11.75 -16.77 6.39
CA MET A 318 11.02 -17.02 7.61
C MET A 318 9.85 -17.97 7.29
N GLN A 319 9.34 -18.66 8.30
CA GLN A 319 8.15 -19.50 8.17
C GLN A 319 6.90 -18.62 8.37
N SER A 320 6.79 -17.54 7.58
CA SER A 320 5.68 -16.57 7.64
C SER A 320 5.00 -16.35 6.30
N HIS A 321 5.75 -16.03 5.25
CA HIS A 321 5.18 -15.67 3.93
C HIS A 321 5.60 -16.65 2.82
N GLY A 322 6.24 -17.77 3.20
CA GLY A 322 6.88 -18.71 2.28
C GLY A 322 8.25 -18.23 1.79
N THR A 323 9.17 -19.19 1.59
CA THR A 323 10.47 -18.89 0.98
C THR A 323 10.34 -18.48 -0.48
N PRO A 324 11.32 -17.76 -1.05
CA PRO A 324 11.32 -17.46 -2.49
C PRO A 324 11.12 -18.69 -3.38
N ASP A 325 11.71 -19.84 -3.02
CA ASP A 325 11.53 -21.09 -3.76
C ASP A 325 10.12 -21.67 -3.60
N GLN A 326 9.54 -21.59 -2.39
CA GLN A 326 8.18 -22.06 -2.14
C GLN A 326 7.15 -21.22 -2.90
N ARG A 327 7.28 -19.89 -2.85
CA ARG A 327 6.42 -18.96 -3.59
C ARG A 327 6.52 -19.17 -5.09
N ARG A 328 7.75 -19.29 -5.62
CA ARG A 328 7.97 -19.64 -7.03
C ARG A 328 7.29 -20.95 -7.42
N ALA A 329 7.43 -21.99 -6.59
CA ALA A 329 6.85 -23.29 -6.84
C ALA A 329 5.31 -23.26 -6.82
N ALA A 330 4.72 -22.46 -5.93
CA ALA A 330 3.28 -22.23 -5.88
C ALA A 330 2.75 -21.53 -7.14
N GLY A 331 3.40 -20.45 -7.57
CA GLY A 331 3.07 -19.77 -8.83
C GLY A 331 3.20 -20.70 -10.04
N ALA A 332 4.31 -21.44 -10.15
CA ALA A 332 4.52 -22.42 -11.22
C ALA A 332 3.44 -23.52 -11.24
N TRP A 333 3.03 -24.02 -10.06
CA TRP A 333 1.93 -24.98 -9.95
C TRP A 333 0.60 -24.39 -10.46
N GLY A 334 0.28 -23.14 -10.10
CA GLY A 334 -0.92 -22.44 -10.54
C GLY A 334 -0.98 -22.25 -12.06
N SER A 335 0.12 -21.78 -12.67
CA SER A 335 0.25 -21.70 -14.14
C SER A 335 0.10 -23.07 -14.81
N GLY A 336 0.64 -24.13 -14.18
CA GLY A 336 0.48 -25.51 -14.63
C GLY A 336 -0.98 -25.98 -14.62
N GLN A 337 -1.77 -25.56 -13.62
CA GLN A 337 -3.21 -25.84 -13.61
C GLN A 337 -3.93 -25.16 -14.77
N ALA A 338 -3.51 -23.99 -15.23
CA ALA A 338 -4.15 -23.33 -16.37
C ALA A 338 -3.80 -24.02 -17.69
N THR A 339 -2.51 -24.26 -17.91
CA THR A 339 -1.92 -24.75 -19.17
C THR A 339 -2.08 -26.26 -19.38
N GLY A 340 -2.28 -27.03 -18.30
CA GLY A 340 -2.47 -28.48 -18.35
C GLY A 340 -3.92 -28.96 -18.48
N GLN A 341 -4.90 -28.05 -18.59
CA GLN A 341 -6.31 -28.40 -18.71
C GLN A 341 -6.68 -28.91 -20.11
N ASP A 342 -7.50 -29.96 -20.16
CA ASP A 342 -8.08 -30.46 -21.42
C ASP A 342 -8.93 -29.40 -22.13
N ASN A 343 -9.66 -28.58 -21.36
CA ASN A 343 -10.46 -27.47 -21.87
C ASN A 343 -9.88 -26.13 -21.41
N PRO A 344 -9.13 -25.41 -22.28
CA PRO A 344 -8.50 -24.14 -21.90
C PRO A 344 -9.50 -22.99 -21.66
N ASN A 345 -10.79 -23.19 -21.98
CA ASN A 345 -11.84 -22.20 -21.75
C ASN A 345 -12.63 -22.45 -20.46
N GLN A 346 -12.39 -23.55 -19.76
CA GLN A 346 -13.05 -23.86 -18.50
C GLN A 346 -12.22 -23.32 -17.34
N ILE A 347 -12.80 -22.38 -16.59
CA ILE A 347 -12.19 -21.88 -15.35
C ILE A 347 -12.52 -22.88 -14.23
N VAL A 348 -11.52 -23.30 -13.46
CA VAL A 348 -11.69 -24.11 -12.26
C VAL A 348 -12.44 -23.28 -11.21
N PRO A 349 -13.54 -23.77 -10.62
CA PRO A 349 -14.23 -23.06 -9.56
C PRO A 349 -13.30 -22.77 -8.38
N SER A 350 -13.44 -21.58 -7.77
CA SER A 350 -12.58 -21.08 -6.70
C SER A 350 -12.42 -22.04 -5.53
N ALA A 351 -13.51 -22.62 -5.04
CA ALA A 351 -13.46 -23.60 -3.94
C ALA A 351 -12.68 -24.86 -4.34
N THR A 352 -12.83 -25.30 -5.60
CA THR A 352 -12.08 -26.45 -6.14
C THR A 352 -10.59 -26.11 -6.28
N MET A 353 -10.24 -24.92 -6.74
CA MET A 353 -8.84 -24.47 -6.82
C MET A 353 -8.19 -24.43 -5.44
N ILE A 354 -8.88 -23.89 -4.43
CA ILE A 354 -8.42 -23.90 -3.04
C ILE A 354 -8.17 -25.33 -2.55
N ASP A 355 -9.14 -26.24 -2.75
CA ASP A 355 -9.00 -27.64 -2.34
C ASP A 355 -7.83 -28.37 -3.03
N LEU A 356 -7.59 -28.07 -4.31
CA LEU A 356 -6.45 -28.61 -5.05
C LEU A 356 -5.13 -28.06 -4.50
N PHE A 357 -5.06 -26.75 -4.26
CA PHE A 357 -3.85 -26.12 -3.72
C PHE A 357 -3.53 -26.62 -2.32
N GLN A 358 -4.51 -26.72 -1.43
CA GLN A 358 -4.29 -27.23 -0.06
C GLN A 358 -3.79 -28.68 -0.03
N LYS A 359 -4.13 -29.50 -1.03
CA LYS A 359 -3.58 -30.85 -1.20
C LYS A 359 -2.14 -30.85 -1.72
N GLU A 360 -1.79 -29.87 -2.55
CA GLU A 360 -0.45 -29.73 -3.10
C GLU A 360 0.53 -29.07 -2.11
N TYR A 361 0.04 -28.13 -1.32
CA TYR A 361 0.83 -27.31 -0.39
C TYR A 361 1.88 -28.11 0.39
N PRO A 362 1.56 -29.26 1.05
CA PRO A 362 2.56 -30.02 1.80
C PRO A 362 3.77 -30.51 0.97
N LYS A 363 3.64 -30.64 -0.35
CA LYS A 363 4.75 -31.00 -1.25
C LYS A 363 5.62 -29.79 -1.56
N LEU A 364 4.98 -28.64 -1.81
CA LEU A 364 5.67 -27.38 -2.11
C LEU A 364 6.57 -26.91 -0.96
N VAL A 365 6.17 -27.15 0.30
CA VAL A 365 6.99 -26.78 1.47
C VAL A 365 8.12 -27.79 1.73
N ARG A 366 7.95 -29.07 1.35
CA ARG A 366 8.94 -30.15 1.58
C ARG A 366 10.07 -30.14 0.54
N ASP A 367 9.74 -30.01 -0.73
CA ASP A 367 10.69 -30.14 -1.85
C ASP A 367 11.74 -29.00 -1.89
N THR A 368 11.52 -27.92 -1.12
CA THR A 368 12.45 -26.81 -0.96
C THR A 368 13.36 -26.96 0.27
N GLY A 369 13.01 -27.79 1.25
CA GLY A 369 13.83 -28.02 2.46
C GLY A 369 14.92 -29.08 2.28
N ASP A 370 14.62 -30.15 1.53
CA ASP A 370 15.51 -31.33 1.40
C ASP A 370 16.67 -31.15 0.41
N LYS A 371 16.64 -30.14 -0.47
CA LYS A 371 17.77 -29.86 -1.37
C LYS A 371 19.02 -29.36 -0.63
N SER A 372 18.87 -28.86 0.60
CA SER A 372 19.99 -28.53 1.50
C SER A 372 20.71 -29.76 2.09
N ALA A 373 20.01 -30.91 2.18
CA ALA A 373 20.55 -32.15 2.73
C ALA A 373 21.19 -33.03 1.64
N ALA A 374 20.68 -32.97 0.40
CA ALA A 374 21.23 -33.72 -0.74
C ALA A 374 22.55 -33.14 -1.27
N ALA A 375 22.82 -31.84 -1.07
CA ALA A 375 24.07 -31.20 -1.45
C ALA A 375 25.24 -31.41 -0.47
N ARG A 376 25.03 -32.19 0.61
CA ARG A 376 26.04 -32.50 1.64
C ARG A 376 26.47 -33.99 1.66
N ARG A 377 26.27 -34.72 0.56
CA ARG A 377 26.74 -36.11 0.41
C ARG A 377 27.68 -36.27 -0.76
#